data_AF-A0AA96TIX6-F1
#
_entry.id   AF-A0AA96TIX6-F1
#
_cell.length_a   1.000
_cell.length_b   1.000
_cell.length_c   1.000
_cell.angle_alpha   90.00
_cell.angle_beta   90.00
_cell.angle_gamma   90.00
#
_symmetry.space_group_name_H-M   'P 1'
#
loop_
_entity.id
_entity.type
_entity.pdbx_description
1 polymer ?
#
loop_
_entity_poly.entity_id
_entity_poly.type
_entity_poly.pdbx_seq_one_letter_code
_entity_poly.pdbx_strand_id
1 'polypeptide(L)'
;MTEYIDVACLAVLFDCDGVLVEGPGVAGAGGVKSAPGALELLVSLPDNWAVVTSGSSALLRARMDEAGLPVPPVVVAGGDVERGKPAPDGYLEAARRLGIAVTECVVVDGGVGCGGSGGVGGEGVARAGG
;
A
#
# COMPACT_ATOMS: atom_id res chain seq x y z
N MET A 1 12.65 -18.57 27.78
CA MET A 1 13.09 -17.78 26.62
C MET A 1 11.89 -16.98 26.19
N THR A 2 11.78 -15.76 26.70
CA THR A 2 10.73 -14.82 26.32
C THR A 2 11.12 -14.30 24.94
N GLU A 3 10.36 -14.63 23.90
CA GLU A 3 10.53 -14.04 22.58
C GLU A 3 10.27 -12.54 22.72
N TYR A 4 11.33 -11.76 22.55
CA TYR A 4 11.28 -10.32 22.44
C TYR A 4 10.80 -10.07 21.00
N ILE A 5 9.49 -9.87 20.81
CA ILE A 5 8.96 -9.42 19.53
C ILE A 5 9.53 -8.02 19.34
N ASP A 6 10.51 -7.91 18.45
CA ASP A 6 11.12 -6.65 18.08
C ASP A 6 10.09 -5.85 17.27
N VAL A 7 9.27 -5.07 17.97
CA VAL A 7 8.25 -4.19 17.39
C VAL A 7 8.84 -3.10 16.48
N ALA A 8 10.17 -3.05 16.29
CA ALA A 8 10.83 -2.13 15.37
C ALA A 8 10.93 -2.65 13.91
N CYS A 9 10.61 -3.93 13.63
CA CYS A 9 10.68 -4.51 12.28
C CYS A 9 9.39 -4.36 11.44
N LEU A 10 8.42 -3.58 11.92
CA LEU A 10 7.10 -3.50 11.30
C LEU A 10 7.13 -2.77 9.95
N ALA A 11 6.73 -3.46 8.87
CA ALA A 11 6.59 -2.88 7.53
C ALA A 11 5.16 -2.43 7.23
N VAL A 12 5.03 -1.43 6.36
CA VAL A 12 3.71 -0.93 5.92
C VAL A 12 3.48 -1.21 4.43
N LEU A 13 2.39 -1.89 4.12
CA LEU A 13 1.99 -2.24 2.76
C LEU A 13 0.75 -1.43 2.40
N PHE A 14 0.89 -0.52 1.45
CA PHE A 14 -0.21 0.37 1.04
C PHE A 14 -0.89 -0.13 -0.22
N ASP A 15 -2.22 -0.02 -0.27
CA ASP A 15 -2.89 0.19 -1.54
C ASP A 15 -2.51 1.55 -2.12
N CYS A 16 -2.54 1.68 -3.44
CA CYS A 16 -2.30 2.96 -4.08
C CYS A 16 -3.56 3.83 -4.06
N ASP A 17 -4.64 3.32 -4.66
CA ASP A 17 -5.84 4.08 -4.96
C ASP A 17 -6.72 4.23 -3.72
N GLY A 18 -7.13 5.46 -3.40
CA GLY A 18 -7.97 5.75 -2.23
C GLY A 18 -7.23 5.68 -0.89
N VAL A 19 -5.93 5.39 -0.89
CA VAL A 19 -5.07 5.39 0.30
C VAL A 19 -3.95 6.42 0.18
N LEU A 20 -3.15 6.36 -0.89
CA LEU A 20 -2.05 7.30 -1.12
C LEU A 20 -2.43 8.38 -2.13
N VAL A 21 -3.21 8.02 -3.15
CA VAL A 21 -3.62 8.94 -4.21
C VAL A 21 -5.13 8.91 -4.43
N GLU A 22 -5.66 10.07 -4.81
CA GLU A 22 -7.03 10.27 -5.25
C GLU A 22 -6.99 10.81 -6.68
N GLY A 23 -7.81 10.26 -7.58
CA GLY A 23 -7.87 10.74 -8.96
C GLY A 23 -8.28 9.68 -9.97
N PRO A 24 -8.27 10.02 -11.27
CA PRO A 24 -8.72 9.13 -12.32
C PRO A 24 -7.83 7.89 -12.48
N GLY A 25 -8.50 6.76 -12.73
CA GLY A 25 -7.97 5.42 -12.92
C GLY A 25 -7.05 5.21 -14.14
N VAL A 26 -6.69 6.26 -14.89
CA VAL A 26 -5.87 6.18 -16.10
C VAL A 26 -4.69 7.17 -16.07
N ALA A 27 -3.54 6.76 -16.61
CA ALA A 27 -2.35 7.62 -16.69
C ALA A 27 -2.61 8.80 -17.63
N GLY A 28 -2.16 10.00 -17.24
CA GLY A 28 -2.21 11.20 -18.08
C GLY A 28 -3.59 11.84 -18.24
N ALA A 29 -4.63 11.36 -17.54
CA ALA A 29 -5.93 12.05 -17.49
C ALA A 29 -5.88 13.36 -16.67
N GLY A 30 -4.79 13.58 -15.91
CA GLY A 30 -4.64 14.72 -15.02
C GLY A 30 -5.54 14.65 -13.79
N GLY A 31 -5.21 15.43 -12.77
CA GLY A 31 -6.02 15.58 -11.57
C GLY A 31 -5.80 14.48 -10.53
N VAL A 32 -4.68 13.76 -10.61
CA VAL A 32 -4.21 12.92 -9.51
C VAL A 32 -3.66 13.81 -8.40
N LYS A 33 -4.08 13.56 -7.16
CA LYS A 33 -3.63 14.28 -5.98
C LYS A 33 -3.24 13.28 -4.89
N SER A 34 -2.32 13.66 -4.02
CA SER A 34 -2.06 12.92 -2.80
C SER A 34 -3.30 12.94 -1.89
N ALA A 35 -3.59 11.82 -1.25
CA ALA A 35 -4.54 11.80 -0.15
C ALA A 35 -4.04 12.70 1.00
N PRO A 36 -4.93 13.33 1.79
CA PRO A 36 -4.53 14.18 2.91
C PRO A 36 -3.60 13.45 3.89
N GLY A 37 -2.44 14.02 4.20
CA GLY A 37 -1.47 13.41 5.12
C GLY A 37 -0.60 12.30 4.53
N ALA A 38 -0.82 11.89 3.27
CA ALA A 38 -0.07 10.80 2.66
C ALA A 38 1.42 11.12 2.53
N LEU A 39 1.77 12.34 2.10
CA LEU A 39 3.17 12.75 1.99
C LEU A 39 3.85 12.73 3.36
N GLU A 40 3.24 13.37 4.36
CA GLU A 40 3.74 13.46 5.72
C GLU A 40 3.94 12.07 6.34
N LEU A 41 3.00 11.14 6.09
CA LEU A 41 3.13 9.75 6.51
C LEU A 41 4.32 9.09 5.82
N LEU A 42 4.39 9.12 4.48
CA LEU A 42 5.43 8.42 3.72
C LEU A 42 6.84 8.91 4.05
N VAL A 43 7.03 10.22 4.30
CA VAL A 43 8.36 10.75 4.68
C VAL A 43 8.73 10.47 6.14
N SER A 44 7.76 10.10 6.98
CA SER A 44 7.99 9.71 8.37
C SER A 44 8.36 8.23 8.53
N LEU A 45 8.08 7.41 7.51
CA LEU A 45 8.36 5.98 7.52
C LEU A 45 9.84 5.70 7.22
N PRO A 46 10.43 4.64 7.82
CA PRO A 46 11.68 4.06 7.34
C PRO A 46 11.50 3.48 5.92
N ASP A 47 12.58 3.05 5.27
CA ASP A 47 12.53 2.38 3.94
C ASP A 47 11.91 0.96 3.95
N ASN A 48 11.02 0.66 4.88
CA ASN A 48 10.36 -0.63 5.08
C ASN A 48 8.87 -0.56 4.70
N TRP A 49 8.55 0.04 3.56
CA TRP A 49 7.19 0.10 3.03
C TRP A 49 7.12 -0.26 1.55
N ALA A 50 5.94 -0.69 1.13
CA ALA A 50 5.68 -1.09 -0.24
C ALA A 50 4.30 -0.64 -0.70
N VAL A 51 4.10 -0.61 -2.01
CA VAL A 51 2.78 -0.40 -2.61
C VAL A 51 2.34 -1.62 -3.40
N VAL A 52 1.11 -2.06 -3.15
CA VAL A 52 0.41 -3.12 -3.86
C VAL A 52 -0.74 -2.50 -4.64
N THR A 53 -0.73 -2.62 -5.96
CA THR A 53 -1.73 -2.01 -6.84
C THR A 53 -2.28 -3.02 -7.84
N SER A 54 -3.56 -2.89 -8.21
CA SER A 54 -4.15 -3.62 -9.33
C SER A 54 -3.69 -3.09 -10.70
N GLY A 55 -3.09 -1.90 -10.74
CA GLY A 55 -2.53 -1.29 -11.95
C GLY A 55 -1.16 -1.83 -12.33
N SER A 56 -0.55 -1.23 -13.37
CA SER A 56 0.84 -1.48 -13.75
C SER A 56 1.80 -0.63 -12.90
N SER A 57 3.06 -1.07 -12.76
CA SER A 57 4.08 -0.26 -12.07
C SER A 57 4.33 1.09 -12.75
N ALA A 58 4.14 1.17 -14.08
CA ALA A 58 4.25 2.43 -14.83
C ALA A 58 3.11 3.40 -14.47
N LEU A 59 1.88 2.89 -14.33
CA LEU A 59 0.73 3.67 -13.89
C LEU A 59 0.94 4.21 -12.48
N LEU A 60 1.38 3.35 -11.55
CA LEU A 60 1.69 3.75 -10.17
C LEU A 60 2.71 4.88 -10.14
N ARG A 61 3.85 4.71 -10.83
CA ARG A 61 4.91 5.72 -10.84
C ARG A 61 4.43 7.06 -11.40
N ALA A 62 3.68 7.04 -12.49
CA ALA A 62 3.11 8.26 -13.06
C ALA A 62 2.16 8.97 -12.07
N ARG A 63 1.35 8.21 -11.33
CA ARG A 63 0.46 8.79 -10.31
C ARG A 63 1.19 9.35 -9.12
N MET A 64 2.18 8.63 -8.59
CA MET A 64 2.99 9.09 -7.46
C MET A 64 3.73 10.37 -7.83
N ASP A 65 4.30 10.43 -9.04
CA ASP A 65 4.97 11.63 -9.58
C ASP A 65 4.01 12.82 -9.69
N GLU A 66 2.83 12.62 -10.31
CA GLU A 66 1.81 13.68 -10.43
C GLU A 66 1.30 14.15 -9.05
N ALA A 67 1.16 13.24 -8.09
CA ALA A 67 0.75 13.53 -6.72
C ALA A 67 1.87 14.14 -5.85
N GLY A 68 3.11 14.19 -6.33
CA GLY A 68 4.26 14.65 -5.55
C GLY A 68 4.65 13.71 -4.40
N LEU A 69 4.38 12.42 -4.54
CA LEU A 69 4.69 11.39 -3.55
C LEU A 69 5.96 10.60 -3.92
N PRO A 70 6.76 10.15 -2.93
CA PRO A 70 7.89 9.28 -3.20
C PRO A 70 7.42 7.91 -3.73
N VAL A 71 8.22 7.29 -4.58
CA VAL A 71 8.01 5.91 -5.03
C VAL A 71 8.65 4.96 -4.01
N PRO A 72 7.95 3.90 -3.54
CA PRO A 72 8.52 2.97 -2.57
C PRO A 72 9.70 2.17 -3.15
N PRO A 73 10.54 1.59 -2.28
CA PRO A 73 11.57 0.63 -2.69
C PRO A 73 10.96 -0.63 -3.33
N VAL A 74 9.75 -1.01 -2.92
CA VAL A 74 9.03 -2.18 -3.43
C VAL A 74 7.67 -1.78 -3.99
N VAL A 75 7.44 -2.17 -5.24
CA VAL A 75 6.14 -2.10 -5.92
C VAL A 75 5.73 -3.51 -6.31
N VAL A 76 4.48 -3.88 -6.02
CA VAL A 76 3.84 -5.08 -6.55
C VAL A 76 2.64 -4.67 -7.39
N ALA A 77 2.76 -4.85 -8.70
CA ALA A 77 1.72 -4.55 -9.67
C ALA A 77 0.78 -5.74 -9.87
N GLY A 78 -0.39 -5.52 -10.48
CA GLY A 78 -1.38 -6.58 -10.71
C GLY A 78 -0.86 -7.73 -11.57
N GLY A 79 0.08 -7.44 -12.48
CA GLY A 79 0.75 -8.46 -13.31
C GLY A 79 1.92 -9.18 -12.64
N ASP A 80 2.32 -8.79 -11.42
CA ASP A 80 3.42 -9.42 -10.70
C ASP A 80 2.98 -10.70 -9.94
N VAL A 81 1.68 -10.96 -9.86
CA VAL A 81 1.08 -12.07 -9.11
C VAL A 81 0.06 -12.81 -9.96
N GLU A 82 -0.10 -14.10 -9.69
CA GLU A 82 -1.07 -14.95 -10.41
C GLU A 82 -2.52 -14.56 -10.07
N ARG A 83 -2.77 -14.19 -8.81
CA ARG A 83 -4.08 -13.73 -8.33
C ARG A 83 -3.96 -12.30 -7.82
N GLY A 84 -4.51 -11.34 -8.57
CA GLY A 84 -4.62 -9.96 -8.11
C GLY A 84 -5.59 -9.77 -6.95
N LYS A 85 -5.65 -8.55 -6.40
CA LYS A 85 -6.64 -8.17 -5.39
C LYS A 85 -8.07 -8.57 -5.84
N PRO A 86 -8.94 -9.07 -4.94
CA PRO A 86 -8.82 -9.08 -3.48
C PRO A 86 -8.02 -10.26 -2.90
N ALA A 87 -7.39 -11.10 -3.72
CA ALA A 87 -6.50 -12.14 -3.19
C ALA A 87 -5.28 -11.51 -2.48
N PRO A 88 -4.77 -12.12 -1.40
CA PRO A 88 -3.69 -11.55 -0.59
C PRO A 88 -2.31 -11.67 -1.27
N ASP A 89 -2.20 -12.36 -2.41
CA ASP A 89 -0.95 -12.67 -3.10
C ASP A 89 -0.07 -11.43 -3.32
N GLY A 90 -0.65 -10.28 -3.65
CA GLY A 90 0.09 -9.01 -3.81
C GLY A 90 0.78 -8.55 -2.53
N TYR A 91 0.11 -8.68 -1.38
CA TYR A 91 0.65 -8.33 -0.07
C TYR A 91 1.71 -9.32 0.40
N LEU A 92 1.48 -10.62 0.16
CA LEU A 92 2.45 -11.67 0.43
C LEU A 92 3.74 -11.44 -0.36
N GLU A 93 3.62 -11.11 -1.64
CA GLU A 93 4.77 -10.82 -2.51
C GLU A 93 5.48 -9.53 -2.09
N ALA A 94 4.76 -8.50 -1.63
CA ALA A 94 5.36 -7.26 -1.15
C ALA A 94 6.20 -7.50 0.12
N ALA A 95 5.64 -8.21 1.10
CA ALA A 95 6.35 -8.62 2.31
C ALA A 95 7.60 -9.46 1.97
N ARG A 96 7.46 -10.43 1.05
CA ARG A 96 8.57 -11.26 0.57
C ARG A 96 9.68 -10.42 -0.08
N ARG A 97 9.34 -9.43 -0.91
CA ARG A 97 10.31 -8.51 -1.55
C ARG A 97 11.00 -7.57 -0.56
N LEU A 98 10.31 -7.17 0.51
CA LEU A 98 10.89 -6.40 1.61
C LEU A 98 11.76 -7.26 2.55
N GLY A 99 11.68 -8.59 2.45
CA GLY A 99 12.40 -9.49 3.36
C GLY A 99 11.81 -9.53 4.77
N ILE A 100 10.53 -9.16 4.92
CA ILE A 100 9.82 -9.07 6.21
C ILE A 100 8.70 -10.11 6.22
N ALA A 101 8.48 -10.78 7.35
CA ALA A 101 7.38 -11.72 7.45
C ALA A 101 6.06 -10.96 7.32
N VAL A 102 5.12 -11.50 6.53
CA VAL A 102 3.84 -10.81 6.30
C VAL A 102 3.08 -10.54 7.62
N THR A 103 3.22 -11.42 8.62
CA THR A 103 2.66 -11.27 9.97
C THR A 103 3.22 -10.07 10.76
N GLU A 104 4.35 -9.52 10.33
CA GLU A 104 4.98 -8.31 10.84
C GLU A 104 4.64 -7.09 9.97
N CYS A 105 3.77 -7.24 8.98
CA CYS A 105 3.32 -6.15 8.12
C CYS A 105 1.93 -5.65 8.54
N VAL A 106 1.75 -4.33 8.38
CA VAL A 106 0.45 -3.67 8.44
C VAL A 106 0.03 -3.32 7.01
N VAL A 107 -1.18 -3.73 6.63
CA VAL A 107 -1.80 -3.38 5.35
C VAL A 107 -2.73 -2.20 5.57
N VAL A 108 -2.59 -1.19 4.73
CA VAL A 108 -3.50 -0.04 4.64
C VAL A 108 -4.17 -0.10 3.27
N ASP A 109 -5.44 -0.49 3.24
CA ASP A 109 -6.22 -0.65 2.01
C ASP A 109 -7.49 0.22 2.07
N GLY A 110 -7.84 0.85 0.93
CA GLY A 110 -8.98 1.74 0.80
C GLY A 110 -10.24 1.03 0.28
N GLY A 111 -10.16 -0.28 0.06
CA GLY A 111 -11.25 -1.08 -0.47
C GLY A 111 -12.39 -1.29 0.52
N VAL A 112 -13.62 -1.28 -0.01
CA VAL A 112 -14.88 -1.65 0.66
C VAL A 112 -14.95 -3.16 0.97
N GLY A 113 -13.97 -3.68 1.71
CA GLY A 113 -13.82 -5.11 2.00
C GLY A 113 -13.62 -5.47 3.46
N CYS A 114 -13.36 -4.50 4.34
CA CYS A 114 -13.34 -4.72 5.79
C CYS A 114 -14.61 -4.09 6.39
N GLY A 115 -15.60 -4.92 6.72
CA GLY A 115 -16.98 -4.53 6.97
C GLY A 115 -17.18 -3.46 8.06
N GLY A 116 -17.99 -2.45 7.73
CA GLY A 116 -18.54 -1.46 8.66
C GLY A 116 -19.10 -0.26 7.92
N SER A 117 -20.43 -0.18 7.80
CA SER A 117 -21.14 0.91 7.13
C SER A 117 -20.79 2.29 7.70
N GLY A 118 -20.38 3.21 6.82
CA GLY A 118 -20.69 4.64 6.94
C GLY A 118 -19.53 5.57 7.25
N GLY A 119 -19.18 6.39 6.25
CA GLY A 119 -18.68 7.76 6.46
C GLY A 119 -17.17 7.96 6.31
N VAL A 120 -16.81 8.78 5.32
CA VAL A 120 -15.63 9.68 5.23
C VAL A 120 -14.23 9.11 5.55
N GLY A 121 -13.42 8.92 4.50
CA GLY A 121 -11.96 9.05 4.55
C GLY A 121 -11.18 8.00 5.34
N GLY A 122 -10.57 7.06 4.62
CA GLY A 122 -9.50 6.18 5.14
C GLY A 122 -9.95 5.01 6.01
N GLU A 123 -9.01 4.09 6.23
CA GLU A 123 -8.97 3.11 7.32
C GLU A 123 -9.63 1.74 7.10
N GLY A 124 -9.03 0.95 6.21
CA GLY A 124 -8.85 -0.49 6.43
C GLY A 124 -7.40 -0.77 6.87
N VAL A 125 -7.13 -0.79 8.18
CA VAL A 125 -5.82 -1.20 8.72
C VAL A 125 -5.93 -2.64 9.21
N ALA A 126 -5.26 -3.57 8.53
CA ALA A 126 -5.23 -4.98 8.90
C ALA A 126 -3.80 -5.46 9.13
N ARG A 127 -3.60 -6.39 10.08
CA ARG A 127 -2.36 -7.17 10.10
C ARG A 127 -2.41 -8.20 8.97
N ALA A 128 -1.37 -8.24 8.16
CA ALA A 128 -1.33 -9.18 7.07
C ALA A 128 -1.01 -10.59 7.61
N GLY A 129 -2.01 -11.46 7.72
CA GLY A 129 -1.82 -12.84 8.19
C GLY A 129 -2.73 -13.31 9.34
N GLY A 130 -3.88 -12.66 9.53
CA GLY A 130 -4.98 -13.15 10.37
C GLY A 130 -6.07 -13.84 9.56
#